data_AF-A0A3M2BWG9-F1
#
_entry.id   AF-A0A3M2BWG9-F1
#
_cell.length_a   1.000
_cell.length_b   1.000
_cell.length_c   1.000
_cell.angle_alpha   90.00
_cell.angle_beta   90.00
_cell.angle_gamma   90.00
#
_symmetry.space_group_name_H-M   'P 1'
#
loop_
_entity.id
_entity.type
_entity.pdbx_description
1 polymer ?
#
loop_
_entity_poly.entity_id
_entity_poly.type
_entity_poly.pdbx_seq_one_letter_code
_entity_poly.pdbx_strand_id
1 'polypeptide(L)'
;MSCRFPEAALHDYLDGGLDGVGRRRVEAHLESCAACRELLADLVELGEKARALPREVEPPRDLWPAIEGRLAPRRTAPAPAWRRWQQLAAAILLLAAGGLLSRWLLPPVERPATAGHRAAAAVDHALAVG
;
A
#
# COMPACT_ATOMS: atom_id res chain seq x y z
N MET A 1 16.41 29.52 27.01
CA MET A 1 17.23 29.23 25.80
C MET A 1 17.24 27.74 25.45
N SER A 2 16.09 27.08 25.53
CA SER A 2 15.84 25.79 24.88
C SER A 2 14.33 25.64 24.74
N CYS A 3 13.78 26.22 23.68
CA CYS A 3 12.41 25.89 23.30
C CYS A 3 12.44 24.50 22.63
N ARG A 4 11.54 23.60 23.03
CA ARG A 4 11.36 22.27 22.40
C ARG A 4 10.08 22.21 21.57
N PHE A 5 9.49 23.35 21.23
CA PHE A 5 8.30 23.36 20.39
C PHE A 5 8.66 22.85 18.98
N PRO A 6 7.86 21.96 18.37
CA PRO A 6 8.19 21.42 17.05
C PRO A 6 8.18 22.53 16.00
N GLU A 7 9.30 22.73 15.31
CA GLU A 7 9.40 23.71 14.23
C GLU A 7 8.39 23.40 13.10
N ALA A 8 8.19 22.11 12.77
CA ALA A 8 7.20 21.68 11.79
C ALA A 8 5.79 22.23 12.07
N ALA A 9 5.41 22.37 13.35
CA ALA A 9 4.11 22.92 13.70
C ALA A 9 4.02 24.45 13.46
N LEU A 10 5.14 25.18 13.44
CA LEU A 10 5.17 26.59 13.00
C LEU A 10 5.00 26.69 11.48
N HIS A 11 5.64 25.81 10.72
CA HIS A 11 5.46 25.72 9.26
C HIS A 11 4.00 25.37 8.91
N ASP A 12 3.43 24.34 9.53
CA ASP A 12 2.02 23.98 9.34
C ASP A 12 1.06 25.10 9.76
N TYR A 13 1.42 25.88 10.78
CA TYR A 13 0.64 27.06 11.19
C TYR A 13 0.64 28.16 10.12
N LEU A 14 1.80 28.41 9.51
CA LEU A 14 1.96 29.39 8.42
C LEU A 14 1.21 28.96 7.16
N ASP A 15 1.30 27.67 6.80
CA ASP A 15 0.66 27.11 5.61
C ASP A 15 -0.84 26.86 5.80
N GLY A 16 -1.37 27.04 7.02
CA GLY A 16 -2.78 26.81 7.34
C GLY A 16 -3.16 25.32 7.39
N GLY A 17 -2.18 24.42 7.55
CA GLY A 17 -2.36 22.96 7.59
C GLY A 17 -2.82 22.40 8.93
N LEU A 18 -2.88 23.22 9.99
CA LEU A 18 -3.31 22.79 11.32
C LEU A 18 -4.84 22.80 11.49
N ASP A 19 -5.34 21.80 12.22
CA ASP A 19 -6.70 21.82 12.73
C ASP A 19 -6.88 22.88 13.84
N GLY A 20 -8.12 23.13 14.27
CA GLY A 20 -8.40 24.15 15.28
C GLY A 20 -7.71 23.90 16.63
N VAL A 21 -7.42 22.64 16.97
CA VAL A 21 -6.70 22.29 18.21
C VAL A 21 -5.21 22.59 18.07
N GLY A 22 -4.60 22.18 16.97
CA GLY A 22 -3.20 22.45 16.64
C GLY A 22 -2.94 23.94 16.55
N ARG A 23 -3.82 24.70 15.90
CA ARG A 23 -3.71 26.16 15.80
C ARG A 23 -3.71 26.83 17.17
N ARG A 24 -4.66 26.50 18.05
CA ARG A 24 -4.70 27.05 19.42
C ARG A 24 -3.48 26.70 20.25
N ARG A 25 -2.90 25.50 20.06
CA ARG A 25 -1.66 25.10 20.74
C ARG A 25 -0.46 25.95 20.30
N VAL A 26 -0.35 26.25 19.01
CA VAL A 26 0.69 27.15 18.49
C VAL A 26 0.48 28.56 19.04
N GLU A 27 -0.74 29.09 18.96
CA GLU A 27 -1.07 30.44 19.48
C GLU A 27 -0.72 30.58 20.97
N ALA A 28 -1.15 29.63 21.81
CA ALA A 28 -0.82 29.63 23.24
C ALA A 28 0.69 29.55 23.50
N HIS A 29 1.44 28.82 22.67
CA HIS A 29 2.90 28.79 22.79
C HIS A 29 3.54 30.13 22.39
N LEU A 30 3.05 30.74 21.31
CA LEU A 30 3.52 32.03 20.82
C LEU A 30 3.26 33.17 21.82
N GLU A 31 2.28 33.06 22.70
CA GLU A 31 2.08 34.05 23.79
C GLU A 31 3.25 34.06 24.79
N SER A 32 3.85 32.90 25.06
CA SER A 32 4.85 32.73 26.13
C SER A 32 6.30 32.60 25.63
N CYS A 33 6.53 32.25 24.36
CA CYS A 33 7.86 31.99 23.83
C CYS A 33 8.34 33.06 22.84
N ALA A 34 9.28 33.91 23.26
CA ALA A 34 9.91 34.91 22.38
C ALA A 34 10.67 34.27 21.21
N ALA A 35 11.42 33.20 21.44
CA ALA A 35 12.21 32.54 20.40
C ALA A 35 11.34 31.98 19.24
N CYS A 36 10.16 31.45 19.55
CA CYS A 36 9.24 30.98 18.51
C CYS A 36 8.53 32.12 17.79
N ARG A 37 8.30 33.28 18.44
CA ARG A 37 7.80 34.48 17.75
C ARG A 37 8.82 35.05 16.78
N GLU A 38 10.09 35.09 17.18
CA GLU A 38 11.20 35.51 16.31
C GLU A 38 11.32 34.58 15.11
N LEU A 39 11.37 33.26 15.32
CA LEU A 39 11.41 32.29 14.24
C LEU A 39 10.21 32.42 13.28
N LEU A 40 9.00 32.62 13.82
CA LEU A 40 7.80 32.84 13.00
C LEU A 40 7.92 34.12 12.15
N ALA A 41 8.44 35.20 12.72
CA ALA A 41 8.67 36.45 11.99
C ALA A 41 9.69 36.25 10.85
N ASP A 42 10.78 35.54 11.11
CA ASP A 42 11.80 35.21 10.10
C ASP A 42 11.22 34.40 8.95
N LEU A 43 10.37 33.40 9.26
CA LEU A 43 9.69 32.58 8.25
C LEU A 43 8.71 33.39 7.40
N VAL A 44 7.95 34.31 8.02
CA VAL A 44 7.05 35.23 7.29
C VAL A 44 7.87 36.13 6.36
N GLU A 45 8.96 36.73 6.85
CA GLU A 45 9.83 37.59 6.05
C GLU A 45 10.44 36.83 4.86
N LEU A 46 10.89 35.59 5.08
CA LEU A 46 11.40 34.73 4.02
C LEU A 46 10.33 34.46 2.95
N GLY A 47 9.09 34.18 3.37
CA GLY A 47 7.96 33.99 2.46
C GLY A 47 7.62 35.23 1.63
N GLU A 48 7.69 36.43 2.23
CA GLU A 48 7.52 37.70 1.50
C GLU A 48 8.63 37.92 0.47
N LYS A 49 9.90 37.68 0.85
CA LYS A 49 11.04 37.76 -0.08
C LYS A 49 10.91 36.77 -1.23
N ALA A 50 10.47 35.55 -0.94
CA ALA A 50 10.23 34.53 -1.96
C ALA A 50 9.09 34.95 -2.91
N ARG A 51 8.01 35.55 -2.39
CA ARG A 51 6.91 36.08 -3.21
C ARG A 51 7.31 37.26 -4.10
N ALA A 52 8.38 37.98 -3.75
CA ALA A 52 8.93 39.05 -4.55
C ALA A 52 9.79 38.57 -5.74
N LEU A 53 10.12 37.27 -5.81
CA LEU A 53 10.84 36.70 -6.95
C LEU A 53 9.98 36.74 -8.23
N PRO A 54 10.61 36.79 -9.42
CA PRO A 54 9.90 36.61 -10.68
C PRO A 54 9.05 35.33 -10.65
N ARG A 55 7.78 35.43 -11.07
CA ARG A 55 6.87 34.27 -11.12
C ARG A 55 7.30 33.22 -12.15
N GLU A 56 7.98 33.66 -13.19
CA GLU A 56 8.47 32.81 -14.26
C GLU A 56 9.90 33.19 -14.59
N VAL A 57 10.72 32.16 -14.81
CA VAL A 57 12.11 32.27 -15.24
C VAL A 57 12.27 31.29 -16.39
N GLU A 58 12.68 31.79 -17.55
CA GLU A 58 12.95 30.94 -18.70
C GLU A 58 14.12 30.00 -18.36
N PRO A 59 13.91 28.66 -18.33
CA PRO A 59 14.99 27.73 -18.07
C PRO A 59 16.01 27.77 -19.22
N PRO A 60 17.32 27.59 -18.96
CA PRO A 60 18.35 27.62 -20.01
C PRO A 60 18.20 26.58 -21.11
N ARG A 61 17.41 25.53 -20.86
CA ARG A 61 17.09 24.45 -21.80
C ARG A 61 15.76 23.80 -21.43
N ASP A 62 15.11 23.18 -22.41
CA ASP A 62 13.94 22.35 -22.17
C ASP A 62 14.33 21.06 -21.41
N LEU A 63 13.85 20.95 -20.17
CA LEU A 63 14.09 19.79 -19.30
C LEU A 63 13.02 18.71 -19.45
N TRP A 64 11.89 19.01 -20.10
CA TRP A 64 10.74 18.11 -20.15
C TRP A 64 11.07 16.74 -20.76
N PRO A 65 11.81 16.63 -21.89
CA PRO A 65 12.14 15.33 -22.48
C PRO A 65 12.95 14.42 -21.53
N ALA A 66 13.84 15.02 -20.73
CA ALA A 66 14.67 14.28 -19.78
C ALA A 66 13.87 13.81 -18.56
N ILE A 67 12.92 14.62 -18.08
CA ILE A 67 12.01 14.25 -16.98
C ILE A 67 11.06 13.17 -17.45
N GLU A 68 10.44 13.35 -18.63
CA GLU A 68 9.54 12.37 -19.23
C GLU A 68 10.21 11.01 -19.39
N GLY A 69 11.45 10.96 -19.88
CA GLY A 69 12.21 9.72 -20.00
C GLY A 69 12.46 8.99 -18.67
N ARG A 70 12.50 9.70 -17.53
CA ARG A 70 12.68 9.10 -16.19
C ARG A 70 11.36 8.68 -15.54
N LEU A 71 10.27 9.39 -15.84
CA LEU A 71 8.93 9.08 -15.35
C LEU A 71 8.26 7.98 -16.16
N ALA A 72 8.63 7.84 -17.44
CA ALA A 72 8.13 6.79 -18.31
C ALA A 72 8.33 5.43 -17.62
N PRO A 73 7.28 4.61 -17.50
CA PRO A 73 7.41 3.28 -16.92
C PRO A 73 8.53 2.55 -17.67
N ARG A 74 9.47 1.95 -16.93
CA ARG A 74 10.39 0.98 -17.50
C ARG A 74 9.51 -0.10 -18.12
N ARG A 75 9.38 -0.09 -19.45
CA ARG A 75 8.75 -1.16 -20.19
C ARG A 75 9.58 -2.39 -19.89
N THR A 76 9.11 -3.24 -18.99
CA THR A 76 9.69 -4.56 -18.82
C THR A 76 9.46 -5.26 -20.14
N ALA A 77 10.55 -5.64 -20.81
CA ALA A 77 10.44 -6.42 -22.03
C ALA A 77 9.61 -7.67 -21.70
N PRO A 78 8.62 -8.04 -22.53
CA PRO A 78 7.86 -9.26 -22.29
C PRO A 78 8.83 -10.44 -22.22
N ALA A 79 8.69 -11.27 -21.18
CA ALA A 79 9.49 -12.50 -21.08
C ALA A 79 9.27 -13.36 -22.35
N PRO A 80 10.33 -13.98 -22.90
CA PRO A 80 10.23 -14.75 -24.13
C PRO A 80 9.22 -15.90 -23.97
N ALA A 81 8.48 -16.19 -25.04
CA ALA A 81 7.41 -17.20 -25.03
C ALA A 81 7.89 -18.58 -24.54
N TRP A 82 9.12 -18.98 -24.90
CA TRP A 82 9.78 -20.21 -24.42
C TRP A 82 9.79 -20.34 -22.88
N ARG A 83 9.99 -19.23 -22.16
CA ARG A 83 10.05 -19.24 -20.68
C ARG A 83 8.70 -19.62 -20.07
N ARG A 84 7.60 -19.31 -20.75
CA ARG A 84 6.24 -19.73 -20.32
C ARG A 84 6.08 -21.25 -20.45
N TRP A 85 6.61 -21.85 -21.51
CA TRP A 85 6.57 -23.30 -21.71
C TRP A 85 7.42 -24.04 -20.67
N GLN A 86 8.60 -23.49 -20.31
CA GLN A 86 9.40 -24.01 -19.20
C GLN A 86 8.64 -23.99 -17.87
N GLN A 87 7.89 -22.92 -17.58
CA GLN A 87 7.09 -22.81 -16.35
C GLN A 87 5.95 -23.84 -16.32
N LEU A 88 5.25 -24.04 -17.44
CA LEU A 88 4.22 -25.07 -17.55
C LEU A 88 4.80 -26.47 -17.39
N ALA A 89 5.92 -26.77 -18.05
CA ALA A 89 6.61 -28.05 -17.92
C ALA A 89 7.07 -28.30 -16.47
N ALA A 90 7.64 -27.29 -15.80
CA ALA A 90 8.05 -27.40 -14.40
C ALA A 90 6.85 -27.64 -13.46
N ALA A 91 5.74 -26.94 -13.66
CA ALA A 91 4.53 -27.14 -12.87
C ALA A 91 3.97 -28.57 -13.04
N ILE A 92 3.92 -29.07 -14.28
CA ILE A 92 3.49 -30.44 -14.57
C ILE A 92 4.41 -31.46 -13.90
N LEU A 93 5.74 -31.27 -14.00
CA LEU A 93 6.71 -32.16 -13.36
C LEU A 93 6.57 -32.19 -11.83
N LEU A 94 6.37 -31.04 -11.20
CA LEU A 94 6.15 -30.95 -9.75
C LEU A 94 4.86 -31.64 -9.30
N LEU A 95 3.76 -31.46 -10.05
CA LEU A 95 2.49 -32.13 -9.76
C LEU A 95 2.59 -33.64 -9.95
N ALA A 96 3.25 -34.09 -11.03
CA ALA A 96 3.46 -35.52 -11.29
C ALA A 96 4.34 -36.15 -10.20
N ALA A 97 5.45 -35.50 -9.83
CA ALA A 97 6.33 -35.96 -8.77
C ALA A 97 5.64 -35.98 -7.41
N GLY A 98 4.85 -34.94 -7.08
CA GLY A 98 4.08 -34.87 -5.84
C GLY A 98 2.99 -35.94 -5.76
N GLY A 99 2.27 -36.22 -6.86
CA GLY A 99 1.29 -37.30 -6.92
C GLY A 99 1.91 -38.69 -6.79
N LEU A 100 3.07 -38.91 -7.42
CA LEU A 100 3.81 -40.16 -7.31
C LEU A 100 4.36 -40.37 -5.89
N LEU A 101 4.90 -39.31 -5.27
CA LEU A 101 5.39 -39.32 -3.90
C LEU A 101 4.25 -39.51 -2.90
N SER A 102 3.11 -38.85 -3.10
CA SER A 102 1.90 -39.01 -2.29
C SER A 102 1.43 -40.46 -2.29
N ARG A 103 1.48 -41.14 -3.44
CA ARG A 103 1.11 -42.55 -3.57
C ARG A 103 2.09 -43.48 -2.86
N TRP A 104 3.36 -43.08 -2.75
CA TRP A 104 4.40 -43.82 -2.04
C TRP A 104 4.37 -43.62 -0.52
N LEU A 105 4.01 -42.41 -0.05
CA LEU A 105 4.10 -42.05 1.37
C LEU A 105 2.81 -42.22 2.16
N LEU A 106 1.64 -42.20 1.51
CA LEU A 106 0.36 -42.33 2.19
C LEU A 106 -0.16 -43.78 2.06
N PRO A 107 -0.35 -44.51 3.18
CA PRO A 107 -1.04 -45.79 3.14
C PRO A 107 -2.48 -45.56 2.62
N PRO A 108 -3.07 -46.55 1.92
CA PRO A 108 -4.44 -46.44 1.46
C PRO A 108 -5.35 -46.17 2.66
N VAL A 109 -5.94 -44.97 2.70
CA VAL A 109 -7.02 -44.67 3.63
C VAL A 109 -8.20 -45.53 3.19
N GLU A 110 -8.44 -46.61 3.92
CA GLU A 110 -9.69 -47.36 3.81
C GLU A 110 -10.82 -46.39 4.16
N ARG A 111 -11.56 -45.96 3.12
CA ARG A 111 -12.78 -45.20 3.34
C ARG A 111 -13.76 -46.15 4.03
N PRO A 112 -14.19 -45.87 5.28
CA PRO A 112 -15.19 -46.73 5.92
C PRO A 112 -16.42 -46.77 5.03
N ALA A 113 -16.86 -47.98 4.69
CA ALA A 113 -18.04 -48.21 3.88
C ALA A 113 -19.19 -47.38 4.47
N THR A 114 -19.70 -46.44 3.69
CA THR A 114 -20.81 -45.59 4.06
C THR A 114 -21.95 -46.46 4.59
N ALA A 115 -22.16 -46.44 5.90
CA ALA A 115 -23.36 -46.86 6.61
C ALA A 115 -24.54 -45.90 6.28
N GLY A 116 -24.66 -45.50 5.02
CA GLY A 116 -25.64 -44.53 4.51
C GLY A 116 -26.78 -45.16 3.71
N HIS A 117 -26.82 -46.49 3.58
CA HIS A 117 -27.88 -47.19 2.83
C HIS A 117 -29.02 -47.75 3.71
N ARG A 118 -29.00 -47.55 5.04
CA ARG A 118 -30.08 -48.00 5.95
C ARG A 118 -31.13 -46.96 6.32
N ALA A 119 -30.99 -45.70 5.87
CA ALA A 119 -31.98 -44.65 6.18
C ALA A 119 -33.14 -44.54 5.17
N ALA A 120 -33.04 -45.17 3.98
CA ALA A 120 -34.07 -45.06 2.94
C ALA A 120 -35.24 -46.05 3.09
N ALA A 121 -35.10 -47.13 3.88
CA ALA A 121 -36.11 -48.19 3.99
C ALA A 121 -37.26 -47.88 5.00
N ALA A 122 -37.25 -46.73 5.67
CA ALA A 122 -38.24 -46.39 6.70
C ALA A 122 -39.40 -45.50 6.19
N VAL A 123 -39.33 -44.98 4.97
CA VAL A 123 -40.32 -43.98 4.46
C VAL A 123 -41.42 -44.62 3.61
N ASP A 124 -41.22 -45.81 3.04
CA ASP A 124 -42.19 -46.44 2.13
C ASP A 124 -43.39 -47.12 2.83
N HIS A 125 -43.37 -47.31 4.15
CA HIS A 125 -44.48 -47.97 4.86
C HIS A 125 -45.63 -47.05 5.29
N ALA A 126 -45.52 -45.72 5.08
CA ALA A 126 -46.48 -44.74 5.58
C ALA A 126 -47.53 -44.25 4.55
N LEU A 127 -47.47 -44.70 3.28
CA LEU A 127 -48.35 -44.21 2.20
C LEU A 127 -49.36 -45.25 1.65
N ALA A 128 -49.46 -46.45 2.24
CA ALA A 128 -50.32 -47.53 1.74
C ALA A 128 -51.63 -47.77 2.53
N VAL A 129 -51.97 -46.94 3.52
CA VAL A 129 -53.28 -46.98 4.21
C VAL A 129 -53.77 -45.53 4.40
N GLY A 130 -54.51 -45.04 3.42
CA GLY A 130 -55.16 -43.72 3.42
C GLY A 130 -56.08 -43.59 2.23
#